data_AF-A0A509EEN8-F1
#
_entry.id   AF-A0A509EEN8-F1
#
_cell.length_a   1.000
_cell.length_b   1.000
_cell.length_c   1.000
_cell.angle_alpha   90.00
_cell.angle_beta   90.00
_cell.angle_gamma   90.00
#
_symmetry.space_group_name_H-M   'P 1'
#
loop_
_entity.id
_entity.type
_entity.pdbx_description
1 polymer ?
#
loop_
_entity_poly.entity_id
_entity_poly.type
_entity_poly.pdbx_seq_one_letter_code
_entity_poly.pdbx_strand_id
1 'polypeptide(L)'
;MTRRSFPLPLEAAGVIGTWTTDVLAGRSVLDDGAAAAMAGDAGLAGKPLSLDIALGRIHPEDRSWVFDRILRVREEGGPFTAEFRIRGEDGAVRWVLNQGRLPRPGEGRHGHGTYIDTTHRHLSESSHDPGWAEPDVLEVAADHCIAAREAIDRSGRPLLRLLIDALLLEIGRHLVRRRPH
;
A
#
# COMPACT_ATOMS: atom_id res chain seq x y z
N MET A 1 12.58 30.67 -25.86
CA MET A 1 11.67 29.62 -25.34
C MET A 1 12.34 29.00 -24.12
N THR A 2 12.09 29.58 -22.94
CA THR A 2 12.87 29.31 -21.72
C THR A 2 12.20 28.20 -20.93
N ARG A 3 12.86 27.04 -20.89
CA ARG A 3 12.57 25.91 -20.00
C ARG A 3 12.68 26.41 -18.56
N ARG A 4 11.55 26.71 -17.93
CA ARG A 4 11.49 27.00 -16.49
C ARG A 4 11.58 25.69 -15.72
N SER A 5 12.82 25.26 -15.49
CA SER A 5 13.13 24.40 -14.36
C SER A 5 12.75 25.15 -13.08
N PHE A 6 11.80 24.62 -12.32
CA PHE A 6 11.61 25.02 -10.93
C PHE A 6 12.38 24.02 -10.06
N PRO A 7 13.60 24.35 -9.58
CA PRO A 7 14.14 23.62 -8.46
C PRO A 7 13.35 24.07 -7.23
N LEU A 8 12.47 23.20 -6.72
CA LEU A 8 11.96 23.35 -5.37
C LEU A 8 13.14 23.10 -4.39
N PRO A 9 13.27 23.89 -3.30
CA PRO A 9 14.28 23.64 -2.28
C PRO A 9 14.09 22.24 -1.68
N LEU A 10 15.12 21.40 -1.77
CA LEU A 10 15.09 19.99 -1.33
C LEU A 10 15.57 19.79 0.11
N GLU A 11 15.52 20.80 0.98
CA GLU A 11 16.04 20.65 2.34
C GLU A 11 14.95 20.79 3.41
N ALA A 12 14.76 19.67 4.13
CA ALA A 12 14.15 19.50 5.45
C ALA A 12 12.61 19.52 5.58
N ALA A 13 11.94 18.40 5.25
CA ALA A 13 10.80 17.86 6.01
C ALA A 13 10.28 16.54 5.38
N GLY A 14 10.60 15.39 5.98
CA GLY A 14 9.76 14.19 5.89
C GLY A 14 9.56 13.49 4.54
N VAL A 15 10.14 13.91 3.41
CA VAL A 15 9.95 13.18 2.14
C VAL A 15 10.49 11.74 2.26
N ILE A 16 9.60 10.77 2.13
CA ILE A 16 9.91 9.33 2.20
C ILE A 16 10.44 8.82 0.86
N GLY A 17 9.80 9.24 -0.23
CA GLY A 17 10.13 8.77 -1.56
C GLY A 17 9.04 9.10 -2.57
N THR A 18 9.25 8.65 -3.79
CA THR A 18 8.43 8.97 -4.96
C THR A 18 7.84 7.73 -5.60
N TRP A 19 6.78 7.94 -6.36
CA TRP A 19 6.15 6.91 -7.16
C TRP A 19 5.79 7.44 -8.55
N THR A 20 5.81 6.54 -9.52
CA THR A 20 5.15 6.72 -10.81
C THR A 20 4.13 5.61 -10.99
N THR A 21 3.05 5.88 -11.71
CA THR A 21 2.02 4.87 -11.96
C THR A 21 1.60 4.90 -13.42
N ASP A 22 1.51 3.72 -14.01
CA ASP A 22 0.85 3.48 -15.27
C ASP A 22 -0.63 3.22 -15.00
N VAL A 23 -1.46 4.24 -15.27
CA VAL A 23 -2.88 4.18 -14.91
C VAL A 23 -3.63 3.11 -15.71
N LEU A 24 -3.17 2.80 -16.92
CA LEU A 24 -3.79 1.81 -17.78
C LEU A 24 -3.37 0.38 -17.41
N ALA A 25 -2.09 0.17 -17.08
CA ALA A 25 -1.61 -1.14 -16.64
C ALA A 25 -1.89 -1.42 -15.16
N GLY A 26 -2.32 -0.41 -14.38
CA GLY A 26 -2.55 -0.52 -12.95
C GLY A 26 -1.27 -0.80 -12.14
N ARG A 27 -0.10 -0.42 -12.68
CA ARG A 27 1.22 -0.78 -12.15
C ARG A 27 1.96 0.47 -11.68
N SER A 28 2.53 0.42 -10.48
CA SER A 28 3.30 1.52 -9.91
C SER A 28 4.76 1.14 -9.76
N VAL A 29 5.66 2.10 -9.98
CA VAL A 29 7.10 1.98 -9.72
C VAL A 29 7.43 2.94 -8.59
N LEU A 30 8.10 2.40 -7.57
CA LEU A 30 8.55 3.14 -6.39
C LEU A 30 10.07 3.38 -6.49
N ASP A 31 10.56 4.48 -5.92
CA ASP A 31 11.98 4.61 -5.61
C ASP A 31 12.35 3.83 -4.33
N ASP A 32 13.64 3.84 -3.97
CA ASP A 32 14.17 3.06 -2.84
C ASP A 32 13.46 3.38 -1.52
N GLY A 33 13.26 4.68 -1.24
CA GLY A 33 12.62 5.13 0.00
C GLY A 33 11.13 4.79 0.06
N ALA A 34 10.40 5.00 -1.04
CA ALA A 34 9.01 4.61 -1.13
C ALA A 34 8.82 3.09 -1.09
N ALA A 35 9.70 2.32 -1.73
CA ALA A 35 9.65 0.85 -1.71
C ALA A 35 9.88 0.31 -0.29
N ALA A 36 10.89 0.83 0.42
CA ALA A 36 11.14 0.49 1.81
C ALA A 36 9.94 0.82 2.72
N ALA A 37 9.39 2.04 2.62
CA ALA A 37 8.34 2.47 3.54
C ALA A 37 6.95 1.88 3.22
N MET A 38 6.58 1.80 1.94
CA MET A 38 5.21 1.49 1.52
C MET A 38 4.99 0.02 1.16
N ALA A 39 5.97 -0.59 0.47
CA ALA A 39 5.93 -2.00 0.11
C ALA A 39 6.63 -2.89 1.14
N GLY A 40 7.54 -2.30 1.92
CA GLY A 40 8.29 -2.97 2.97
C GLY A 40 9.54 -3.70 2.53
N ASP A 41 9.98 -3.44 1.30
CA ASP A 41 11.18 -4.04 0.73
C ASP A 41 11.80 -3.05 -0.28
N ALA A 42 12.95 -2.48 0.09
CA ALA A 42 13.72 -1.60 -0.79
C ALA A 42 14.15 -2.29 -2.09
N GLY A 43 14.31 -3.62 -2.08
CA GLY A 43 14.62 -4.43 -3.26
C GLY A 43 13.51 -4.46 -4.31
N LEU A 44 12.33 -3.92 -4.01
CA LEU A 44 11.24 -3.73 -4.97
C LEU A 44 11.34 -2.42 -5.76
N ALA A 45 12.27 -1.54 -5.42
CA ALA A 45 12.47 -0.28 -6.13
C ALA A 45 12.75 -0.47 -7.62
N GLY A 46 12.24 0.44 -8.44
CA GLY A 46 12.37 0.40 -9.90
C GLY A 46 11.55 -0.70 -10.61
N LYS A 47 10.90 -1.61 -9.86
CA LYS A 47 10.08 -2.69 -10.43
C LYS A 47 8.62 -2.26 -10.57
N PRO A 48 7.90 -2.72 -11.61
CA PRO A 48 6.47 -2.49 -11.73
C PRO A 48 5.69 -3.38 -10.76
N LEU A 49 5.05 -2.77 -9.76
CA LEU A 49 4.30 -3.42 -8.70
C LEU A 49 2.80 -3.29 -8.92
N SER A 50 2.02 -4.27 -8.47
CA SER A 50 0.57 -4.09 -8.31
C SER A 50 0.29 -3.10 -7.19
N LEU A 51 -0.92 -2.55 -7.17
CA LEU A 51 -1.34 -1.62 -6.10
C LEU A 51 -1.24 -2.27 -4.72
N ASP A 52 -1.64 -3.54 -4.61
CA ASP A 52 -1.60 -4.28 -3.35
C ASP A 52 -0.18 -4.42 -2.78
N ILE A 53 0.81 -4.66 -3.64
CA ILE A 53 2.22 -4.78 -3.23
C ILE A 53 2.80 -3.40 -2.92
N ALA A 54 2.57 -2.42 -3.80
CA ALA A 54 3.11 -1.07 -3.63
C ALA A 54 2.62 -0.38 -2.34
N LEU A 55 1.45 -0.79 -1.84
CA LEU A 55 0.80 -0.25 -0.64
C LEU A 55 0.62 -1.32 0.46
N GLY A 56 1.51 -2.31 0.50
CA GLY A 56 1.42 -3.45 1.41
C GLY A 56 1.43 -3.06 2.89
N ARG A 57 2.07 -1.95 3.25
CA ARG A 57 2.18 -1.47 4.64
C ARG A 57 1.08 -0.53 5.11
N ILE A 58 0.05 -0.24 4.30
CA ILE A 58 -1.10 0.55 4.76
C ILE A 58 -1.78 -0.12 5.95
N HIS A 59 -2.12 0.67 6.97
CA HIS A 59 -2.87 0.19 8.13
C HIS A 59 -4.23 -0.42 7.67
N PRO A 60 -4.67 -1.57 8.18
CA PRO A 60 -5.86 -2.27 7.66
C PRO A 60 -7.13 -1.43 7.67
N GLU A 61 -7.31 -0.63 8.72
CA GLU A 61 -8.45 0.30 8.82
C GLU A 61 -8.44 1.38 7.73
N ASP A 62 -7.24 1.71 7.22
CA ASP A 62 -7.10 2.72 6.17
C ASP A 62 -7.15 2.13 4.76
N ARG A 63 -6.95 0.82 4.62
CA ARG A 63 -6.79 0.16 3.32
C ARG A 63 -7.99 0.38 2.40
N SER A 64 -9.21 0.16 2.90
CA SER A 64 -10.42 0.27 2.07
C SER A 64 -10.58 1.67 1.49
N TRP A 65 -10.57 2.69 2.34
CA TRP A 65 -10.84 4.06 1.89
C TRP A 65 -9.71 4.62 1.02
N VAL A 66 -8.44 4.25 1.30
CA VAL A 66 -7.31 4.66 0.46
C VAL A 66 -7.43 4.04 -0.93
N PHE A 67 -7.79 2.77 -1.03
CA PHE A 67 -7.95 2.08 -2.31
C PHE A 67 -9.10 2.69 -3.13
N ASP A 68 -10.24 2.97 -2.50
CA ASP A 68 -11.37 3.64 -3.17
C ASP A 68 -10.98 5.01 -3.71
N ARG A 69 -10.22 5.79 -2.93
CA ARG A 69 -9.70 7.09 -3.35
C ARG A 69 -8.76 6.97 -4.56
N ILE A 70 -7.91 5.94 -4.59
CA ILE A 70 -6.99 5.67 -5.70
C ILE A 70 -7.74 5.24 -6.96
N LEU A 71 -8.73 4.36 -6.84
CA LEU A 71 -9.57 3.94 -7.95
C LEU A 71 -10.29 5.14 -8.56
N ARG A 72 -10.88 5.99 -7.72
CA ARG A 72 -11.55 7.21 -8.19
C ARG A 72 -10.63 8.15 -8.97
N VAL A 73 -9.42 8.44 -8.46
CA VAL A 73 -8.50 9.33 -9.18
C VAL A 73 -7.93 8.69 -10.46
N ARG A 74 -7.89 7.36 -10.55
CA ARG A 74 -7.50 6.66 -11.79
C ARG A 74 -8.57 6.82 -12.87
N GLU A 75 -9.84 6.87 -12.48
CA GLU A 75 -10.96 7.10 -13.40
C GLU A 75 -11.11 8.57 -13.80
N GLU A 76 -11.01 9.49 -12.84
CA GLU A 76 -11.25 10.92 -13.06
C GLU A 76 -9.99 11.68 -13.54
N GLY A 77 -8.81 11.20 -13.15
CA GLY A 77 -7.54 11.93 -13.26
C GLY A 77 -7.46 13.16 -12.36
N GLY A 78 -6.37 13.92 -12.48
CA GLY A 78 -6.17 15.16 -11.71
C GLY A 78 -5.34 14.98 -10.43
N PRO A 79 -5.38 15.96 -9.51
CA PRO A 79 -4.57 15.92 -8.29
C PRO A 79 -5.05 14.80 -7.35
N PHE A 80 -4.09 14.10 -6.76
CA PHE A 80 -4.31 13.10 -5.73
C PHE A 80 -3.69 13.58 -4.42
N THR A 81 -4.46 13.51 -3.34
CA THR A 81 -3.99 13.74 -1.98
C THR A 81 -4.71 12.77 -1.06
N ALA A 82 -3.95 12.04 -0.25
CA ALA A 82 -4.45 11.18 0.82
C ALA A 82 -3.42 11.13 1.94
N GLU A 83 -3.87 11.25 3.19
CA GLU A 83 -3.01 11.12 4.38
C GLU A 83 -3.53 9.95 5.21
N PHE A 84 -2.69 8.94 5.43
CA PHE A 84 -3.08 7.67 6.02
C PHE A 84 -1.95 7.06 6.84
N ARG A 85 -2.30 6.06 7.65
CA ARG A 85 -1.36 5.32 8.49
C ARG A 85 -0.68 4.20 7.70
N ILE A 86 0.62 4.05 7.91
CA ILE A 86 1.39 2.88 7.52
C ILE A 86 1.99 2.21 8.76
N ARG A 87 2.33 0.94 8.61
CA ARG A 87 3.07 0.16 9.60
C ARG A 87 4.57 0.32 9.35
N GLY A 88 5.30 0.79 10.34
CA GLY A 88 6.76 0.83 10.36
C GLY A 88 7.37 -0.57 10.55
N GLU A 89 8.66 -0.69 10.32
CA GLU A 89 9.43 -1.94 10.52
C GLU A 89 9.56 -2.35 11.98
N ASP A 90 9.46 -1.35 12.86
CA ASP A 90 9.46 -1.44 14.30
C ASP A 90 8.07 -1.73 14.88
N GLY A 91 7.07 -1.95 14.01
CA GLY A 91 5.67 -2.08 14.37
C GLY A 91 5.00 -0.77 14.79
N ALA A 92 5.71 0.36 14.74
CA ALA A 92 5.12 1.66 15.04
C ALA A 92 4.20 2.13 13.92
N VAL A 93 3.13 2.83 14.28
CA VAL A 93 2.28 3.52 13.30
C VAL A 93 2.94 4.82 12.87
N ARG A 94 3.07 5.02 11.55
CA ARG A 94 3.56 6.25 10.95
C ARG A 94 2.48 6.86 10.08
N TRP A 95 2.39 8.18 10.05
CA TRP A 95 1.48 8.90 9.16
C TRP A 95 2.20 9.30 7.89
N VAL A 96 1.57 9.02 6.75
CA VAL A 96 2.10 9.34 5.43
C VAL A 96 1.07 10.12 4.64
N LEU A 97 1.49 11.29 4.17
CA LEU A 97 0.83 12.07 3.16
C LEU A 97 1.33 11.63 1.77
N ASN A 98 0.43 11.08 0.96
CA ASN A 98 0.65 10.85 -0.45
C ASN A 98 0.07 12.03 -1.26
N GLN A 99 0.91 12.71 -2.02
CA GLN A 99 0.52 13.77 -2.93
C GLN A 99 1.04 13.49 -4.33
N GLY A 100 0.17 13.62 -5.33
CA GLY A 100 0.54 13.38 -6.71
C GLY A 100 -0.47 13.90 -7.71
N ARG A 101 -0.28 13.51 -8.96
CA ARG A 101 -1.18 13.84 -10.06
C ARG A 101 -1.25 12.70 -11.06
N LEU A 102 -2.47 12.38 -11.47
CA LEU A 102 -2.74 11.45 -12.56
C LEU A 102 -3.20 12.23 -13.81
N PRO A 103 -2.89 11.75 -15.02
CA PRO A 103 -3.43 12.33 -16.25
C PRO A 103 -4.96 12.15 -16.26
N ARG A 104 -5.68 13.11 -16.85
CA ARG A 104 -7.11 12.88 -17.14
C ARG A 104 -7.26 11.83 -18.23
N PRO A 105 -8.42 11.15 -18.32
CA PRO A 105 -8.70 10.22 -19.40
C PRO A 105 -8.39 10.82 -20.77
N GLY A 106 -7.53 10.15 -21.55
CA GLY A 106 -7.12 10.60 -22.88
C GLY A 106 -5.94 11.58 -22.93
N GLU A 107 -5.48 12.14 -21.80
CA GLU A 107 -4.37 13.11 -21.76
C GLU A 107 -2.99 12.45 -21.55
N GLY A 108 -2.94 11.19 -21.14
CA GLY A 108 -1.70 10.46 -20.92
C GLY A 108 -1.90 9.15 -20.17
N ARG A 109 -0.81 8.41 -19.95
CA ARG A 109 -0.82 7.12 -19.25
C ARG A 109 -0.11 7.11 -17.89
N HIS A 110 0.75 8.09 -17.63
CA HIS A 110 1.63 8.08 -16.44
C HIS A 110 1.27 9.19 -15.46
N GLY A 111 1.01 8.79 -14.21
CA GLY A 111 0.95 9.69 -13.06
C GLY A 111 2.23 9.63 -12.23
N HIS A 112 2.42 10.61 -11.35
CA HIS A 112 3.57 10.68 -10.44
C HIS A 112 3.18 11.35 -9.13
N GLY A 113 3.94 11.08 -8.08
CA GLY A 113 3.76 11.71 -6.78
C GLY A 113 4.85 11.36 -5.78
N THR A 114 4.63 11.80 -4.56
CA THR A 114 5.58 11.75 -3.44
C THR A 114 4.85 11.31 -2.18
N TYR A 115 5.51 10.50 -1.37
CA TYR A 115 5.13 10.18 0.00
C TYR A 115 5.93 11.06 0.97
N ILE A 116 5.24 11.63 1.95
CA ILE A 116 5.80 12.53 2.95
C ILE A 116 5.37 12.01 4.32
N ASP A 117 6.33 11.78 5.21
CA ASP A 117 6.12 11.47 6.61
C ASP A 117 5.54 12.71 7.32
N THR A 118 4.34 12.54 7.85
CA THR A 118 3.63 13.56 8.64
C THR A 118 3.41 13.12 10.08
N THR A 119 4.10 12.07 10.54
CA THR A 119 3.95 11.50 11.89
C THR A 119 4.07 12.57 12.98
N HIS A 120 5.05 13.47 12.87
CA HIS A 120 5.24 14.55 13.83
C HIS A 120 4.02 15.49 13.96
N ARG A 121 3.21 15.65 12.92
CA ARG A 121 1.99 16.46 12.95
C ARG A 121 0.90 15.82 13.81
N HIS A 122 0.88 14.49 13.90
CA HIS A 122 -0.11 13.72 14.66
C HIS A 122 0.36 13.41 16.09
N LEU A 123 1.66 13.55 16.35
CA LEU A 123 2.23 13.36 17.70
C LEU A 123 1.77 14.42 18.72
N SER A 124 1.21 15.56 18.28
CA SER A 124 0.65 16.58 19.19
C SER A 124 -0.81 16.34 19.62
N GLU A 125 -1.53 15.42 18.98
CA GLU A 125 -2.96 15.14 19.29
C GLU A 125 -3.19 13.86 20.12
N SER A 126 -2.13 13.18 20.58
CA SER A 126 -2.16 11.88 21.28
C SER A 126 -2.77 10.77 20.42
N SER A 127 -2.10 9.65 20.21
CA SER A 127 -2.11 8.57 21.18
C SER A 127 -1.02 7.58 20.77
N HIS A 128 -0.18 7.19 21.71
CA HIS A 128 0.45 5.87 21.68
C HIS A 128 -0.73 4.89 21.60
N ASP A 129 -1.03 4.33 20.43
CA ASP A 129 -1.99 3.22 20.32
C ASP A 129 -1.28 2.00 20.95
N PRO A 130 -1.53 1.70 22.23
CA PRO A 130 -0.78 0.69 22.96
C PRO A 130 -1.53 -0.62 22.75
N GLY A 131 -1.47 -1.17 21.54
CA GLY A 131 -2.33 -2.32 21.23
C GLY A 131 -2.17 -2.97 19.88
N TRP A 132 -1.24 -2.54 19.03
CA TRP A 132 -1.00 -3.25 17.79
C TRP A 132 0.14 -4.27 17.96
N ALA A 133 -0.21 -5.53 18.15
CA ALA A 133 0.68 -6.63 17.81
C ALA A 133 0.77 -6.70 16.29
N GLU A 134 1.97 -6.96 15.74
CA GLU A 134 2.09 -7.41 14.35
C GLU A 134 1.08 -8.54 14.12
N PRO A 135 0.11 -8.41 13.19
CA PRO A 135 -0.78 -9.50 12.85
C PRO A 135 0.13 -10.60 12.35
N ASP A 136 -0.07 -11.80 12.90
CA ASP A 136 0.75 -12.94 12.55
C ASP A 136 0.78 -13.04 11.02
N VAL A 137 1.97 -13.19 10.43
CA VAL A 137 2.13 -13.36 8.98
C VAL A 137 1.21 -14.46 8.43
N LEU A 138 0.84 -15.43 9.26
CA LEU A 138 -0.15 -16.45 8.97
C LEU A 138 -1.59 -15.94 9.00
N GLU A 139 -1.95 -15.01 9.87
CA GLU A 139 -3.27 -14.34 9.83
C GLU A 139 -3.41 -13.51 8.54
N VAL A 140 -2.37 -12.75 8.15
CA VAL A 140 -2.36 -12.01 6.88
C VAL A 140 -2.46 -12.96 5.67
N ALA A 141 -1.72 -14.07 5.69
CA ALA A 141 -1.81 -15.08 4.65
C ALA A 141 -3.21 -15.72 4.59
N ALA A 142 -3.87 -15.94 5.73
CA ALA A 142 -5.24 -16.45 5.78
C ALA A 142 -6.22 -15.48 5.10
N ASP A 143 -6.15 -14.18 5.41
CA ASP A 143 -7.02 -13.16 4.82
C ASP A 143 -6.90 -13.12 3.29
N HIS A 144 -5.67 -13.17 2.78
CA HIS A 144 -5.43 -13.25 1.34
C HIS A 144 -5.97 -14.54 0.72
N CYS A 145 -5.85 -15.68 1.42
CA CYS A 145 -6.41 -16.93 0.94
C CYS A 145 -7.95 -16.93 0.93
N ILE A 146 -8.60 -16.28 1.90
CA ILE A 146 -10.06 -16.10 1.94
C ILE A 146 -10.51 -15.27 0.73
N ALA A 147 -9.87 -14.12 0.49
CA ALA A 147 -10.18 -13.27 -0.66
C ALA A 147 -9.95 -13.99 -2.00
N ALA A 148 -8.87 -14.76 -2.11
CA ALA A 148 -8.59 -15.58 -3.30
C ALA A 148 -9.65 -16.68 -3.51
N ARG A 149 -10.12 -17.32 -2.43
CA ARG A 149 -11.16 -18.35 -2.49
C ARG A 149 -12.47 -17.82 -3.08
N GLU A 150 -12.90 -16.62 -2.70
CA GLU A 150 -14.11 -16.00 -3.27
C GLU A 150 -13.99 -15.78 -4.79
N ALA A 151 -12.82 -15.37 -5.27
CA ALA A 151 -12.56 -15.24 -6.70
C ALA A 151 -12.50 -16.61 -7.41
N ILE A 152 -11.90 -17.62 -6.78
CA ILE A 152 -11.81 -18.99 -7.30
C ILE A 152 -13.20 -19.63 -7.41
N ASP A 153 -14.07 -19.42 -6.42
CA ASP A 153 -15.43 -19.96 -6.43
C ASP A 153 -16.23 -19.46 -7.65
N ARG A 154 -16.08 -18.18 -8.02
CA ARG A 154 -16.68 -17.62 -9.24
C ARG A 154 -16.12 -18.21 -10.54
N SER A 155 -14.91 -18.77 -10.51
CA SER A 155 -14.25 -19.34 -11.70
C SER A 155 -14.68 -20.77 -12.03
N GLY A 156 -15.33 -21.48 -11.08
CA GLY A 156 -15.75 -22.87 -11.25
C GLY A 156 -14.62 -23.88 -11.41
N ARG A 157 -13.39 -23.56 -10.96
CA ARG A 157 -12.21 -24.43 -11.09
C ARG A 157 -12.00 -25.32 -9.84
N PRO A 158 -12.39 -26.61 -9.86
CA PRO A 158 -12.43 -27.44 -8.66
C PRO A 158 -11.05 -27.71 -8.05
N LEU A 159 -10.00 -27.86 -8.87
CA LEU A 159 -8.65 -28.08 -8.37
C LEU A 159 -8.11 -26.87 -7.59
N LEU A 160 -8.37 -25.65 -8.08
CA LEU A 160 -7.93 -24.43 -7.38
C LEU A 160 -8.67 -24.24 -6.06
N ARG A 161 -9.95 -24.61 -6.02
CA ARG A 161 -10.75 -24.60 -4.78
C ARG A 161 -10.17 -25.56 -3.73
N LEU A 162 -9.83 -26.79 -4.14
CA LEU A 162 -9.21 -27.76 -3.24
C LEU A 162 -7.86 -27.27 -2.70
N LEU A 163 -7.03 -26.64 -3.54
CA LEU A 163 -5.73 -26.13 -3.12
C LEU A 163 -5.85 -24.96 -2.12
N ILE A 164 -6.78 -24.02 -2.36
CA ILE A 164 -6.98 -22.89 -1.46
C ILE A 164 -7.61 -23.32 -0.12
N ASP A 165 -8.52 -24.29 -0.14
CA ASP A 165 -9.10 -24.86 1.08
C ASP A 165 -8.04 -25.62 1.92
N ALA A 166 -7.15 -26.38 1.27
CA ALA A 166 -6.05 -27.08 1.95
C ALA A 166 -5.05 -26.09 2.58
N LEU A 167 -4.73 -25.00 1.87
CA LEU A 167 -3.84 -23.96 2.38
C LEU A 167 -4.44 -23.24 3.59
N LEU A 168 -5.72 -22.85 3.52
CA LEU A 168 -6.45 -22.24 4.64
C LEU A 168 -6.46 -23.14 5.87
N LEU A 169 -6.68 -24.45 5.68
CA LEU A 169 -6.67 -25.42 6.78
C LEU A 169 -5.30 -25.51 7.46
N GLU A 170 -4.22 -25.58 6.68
CA GLU A 170 -2.87 -25.67 7.22
C GLU A 170 -2.44 -24.37 7.94
N ILE A 171 -2.82 -23.21 7.41
CA ILE A 171 -2.61 -21.92 8.08
C ILE A 171 -3.36 -21.90 9.42
N GLY A 172 -4.64 -22.27 9.44
CA GLY A 172 -5.46 -22.33 10.67
C GLY A 172 -4.87 -23.25 11.74
N ARG A 173 -4.33 -24.41 11.34
CA ARG A 173 -3.63 -25.33 12.26
C ARG A 173 -2.40 -24.71 12.90
N HIS A 174 -1.61 -23.94 12.14
CA HIS A 174 -0.43 -23.27 12.67
C HIS A 174 -0.80 -22.13 13.62
N LEU A 175 -1.87 -21.39 13.33
CA LEU A 175 -2.37 -20.33 14.20
C LEU A 175 -2.87 -20.86 15.55
N VAL A 176 -3.64 -21.95 15.55
CA VAL A 176 -4.12 -22.58 16.80
C VAL A 176 -2.97 -23.11 17.67
N ARG A 177 -1.91 -23.65 17.06
CA ARG A 177 -0.74 -24.16 17.80
C ARG A 177 0.14 -23.06 18.41
N ARG A 178 0.00 -21.80 17.95
CA ARG A 178 0.85 -20.67 18.35
C ARG A 178 0.30 -19.82 19.49
N ARG A 179 -1.00 -19.89 19.79
CA ARG A 179 -1.59 -19.17 20.93
C ARG A 179 -1.38 -20.00 22.22
N PRO A 180 -0.52 -19.60 23.18
CA PRO A 180 -0.49 -20.24 24.48
C PRO A 180 -1.70 -19.78 25.31
N HIS A 181 -2.12 -20.63 26.24
CA HIS A 181 -3.12 -20.34 27.27
C HIS A 181 -2.75 -19.16 28.16
#